data_AF-A0A8T3T0A3-F1
#
_entry.id   AF-A0A8T3T0A3-F1
#
_cell.length_a   1.000
_cell.length_b   1.000
_cell.length_c   1.000
_cell.angle_alpha   90.00
_cell.angle_beta   90.00
_cell.angle_gamma   90.00
#
_symmetry.space_group_name_H-M   'P 1'
#
loop_
_entity.id
_entity.type
_entity.pdbx_description
1 polymer ?
#
loop_
_entity_poly.entity_id
_entity_poly.type
_entity_poly.pdbx_seq_one_letter_code
_entity_poly.pdbx_strand_id
1 'polypeptide(L)'
;MAAVRAGSSLCLRGGEYLENVSIVPPRGTPTARITMRSFPGERAVLRGLQRITDPDYWTFSDLGFTWNTGTYDQHMVKVTAGTGWIVEYSEFWEAQSFADLLIASSSTYGPPMDWTLRTSYLRDTIGGELNDARSHNLYVNAPGSTGGLIERNVFANAPNGNNLKIAGSSSGTDGTDNVTVRYNTFLNGHQANVVLGNLADNNQFYRNIIVANDRGWAFRLYDLRGASNRVTNNLWWDSGGGVFCSDYASAVLCPAVVGTGQVAHNPLLDTTYHPQSLIAQDYGRFGF
;
A
#
# COMPACT_ATOMS: atom_id res chain seq x y z
N MET A 1 14.14 13.30 -29.54
CA MET A 1 14.20 12.92 -28.11
C MET A 1 14.99 11.63 -28.00
N ALA A 2 15.90 11.51 -27.02
CA ALA A 2 16.59 10.23 -26.79
C ALA A 2 15.58 9.22 -26.25
N ALA A 3 15.60 7.98 -26.76
CA ALA A 3 14.75 6.91 -26.28
C ALA A 3 15.12 6.54 -24.83
N VAL A 4 14.11 6.34 -23.99
CA VAL A 4 14.28 5.88 -22.60
C VAL A 4 14.83 4.46 -22.62
N ARG A 5 15.88 4.21 -21.82
CA ARG A 5 16.58 2.92 -21.70
C ARG A 5 17.12 2.72 -20.29
N ALA A 6 17.55 1.51 -19.95
CA ALA A 6 18.22 1.21 -18.68
C ALA A 6 19.25 2.29 -18.28
N GLY A 7 19.21 2.73 -17.02
CA GLY A 7 20.03 3.83 -16.50
C GLY A 7 19.53 5.24 -16.79
N SER A 8 18.43 5.41 -17.54
CA SER A 8 17.88 6.75 -17.81
C SER A 8 17.29 7.39 -16.55
N SER A 9 17.40 8.71 -16.47
CA SER A 9 16.71 9.54 -15.47
C SER A 9 15.78 10.52 -16.15
N LEU A 10 14.49 10.42 -15.84
CA LEU A 10 13.41 11.31 -16.28
C LEU A 10 13.09 12.25 -15.12
N CYS A 11 13.28 13.55 -15.34
CA CYS A 11 12.98 14.58 -14.35
C CYS A 11 11.80 15.42 -14.85
N LEU A 12 10.65 15.30 -14.19
CA LEU A 12 9.48 16.12 -14.46
C LEU A 12 9.64 17.49 -13.81
N ARG A 13 9.39 18.56 -14.54
CA ARG A 13 9.32 19.90 -13.94
C ARG A 13 8.10 20.00 -13.02
N GLY A 14 8.14 20.95 -12.10
CA GLY A 14 7.05 21.25 -11.20
C GLY A 14 5.81 21.70 -11.94
N GLY A 15 4.65 21.28 -11.44
CA GLY A 15 3.35 21.55 -12.04
C GLY A 15 2.44 20.33 -12.05
N GLU A 16 1.23 20.56 -12.54
CA GLU A 16 0.24 19.49 -12.71
C GLU A 16 0.25 18.95 -14.14
N TYR A 17 0.29 17.63 -14.25
CA TYR A 17 0.22 16.85 -15.48
C TYR A 17 -1.16 16.21 -15.54
N LEU A 18 -2.06 16.80 -16.33
CA LEU A 18 -3.44 16.38 -16.46
C LEU A 18 -3.58 15.30 -17.54
N GLU A 19 -3.35 14.04 -17.18
CA GLU A 19 -3.38 12.94 -18.15
C GLU A 19 -3.73 11.60 -17.53
N ASN A 20 -4.37 10.76 -18.36
CA ASN A 20 -4.54 9.34 -18.10
C ASN A 20 -3.49 8.57 -18.90
N VAL A 21 -2.55 7.93 -18.21
CA VAL A 21 -1.44 7.20 -18.82
C VAL A 21 -1.71 5.69 -18.73
N SER A 22 -1.46 4.99 -19.83
CA SER A 22 -1.44 3.53 -19.85
C SER A 22 -0.25 3.06 -20.68
N ILE A 23 0.75 2.49 -20.03
CA ILE A 23 2.03 2.14 -20.67
C ILE A 23 2.56 0.79 -20.22
N VAL A 24 3.35 0.19 -21.12
CA VAL A 24 4.35 -0.84 -20.81
C VAL A 24 5.70 -0.17 -21.04
N PRO A 25 6.40 0.30 -19.99
CA PRO A 25 7.62 1.05 -20.17
C PRO A 25 8.80 0.14 -20.58
N PRO A 26 9.87 0.67 -21.19
CA PRO A 26 11.09 -0.08 -21.43
C PRO A 26 11.69 -0.57 -20.11
N ARG A 27 12.33 -1.74 -20.13
CA ARG A 27 12.87 -2.38 -18.91
C ARG A 27 14.21 -1.78 -18.48
N GLY A 28 14.38 -1.60 -17.17
CA GLY A 28 15.68 -1.36 -16.53
C GLY A 28 16.39 -2.68 -16.18
N THR A 29 17.45 -2.59 -15.39
CA THR A 29 18.13 -3.75 -14.78
C THR A 29 18.44 -3.49 -13.31
N PRO A 30 18.79 -4.51 -12.49
CA PRO A 30 19.15 -4.29 -11.09
C PRO A 30 20.28 -3.27 -10.89
N THR A 31 21.22 -3.19 -11.84
CA THR A 31 22.39 -2.31 -11.81
C THR A 31 22.22 -1.03 -12.63
N ALA A 32 21.16 -0.92 -13.43
CA ALA A 32 20.87 0.24 -14.28
C ALA A 32 19.35 0.50 -14.32
N ARG A 33 18.80 0.89 -13.17
CA ARG A 33 17.39 1.26 -13.01
C ARG A 33 17.00 2.45 -13.88
N ILE A 34 15.74 2.51 -14.29
CA ILE A 34 15.18 3.73 -14.90
C ILE A 34 14.48 4.53 -13.81
N THR A 35 14.85 5.80 -13.64
CA THR A 35 14.28 6.64 -12.59
C THR A 35 13.37 7.69 -13.19
N MET A 36 12.17 7.84 -12.63
CA MET A 36 11.26 8.94 -12.88
C MET A 36 11.02 9.70 -11.58
N ARG A 37 11.25 11.02 -11.59
CA ARG A 37 11.14 11.85 -10.40
C ARG A 37 10.78 13.30 -10.72
N SER A 38 10.40 14.07 -9.70
CA SER A 38 10.38 15.52 -9.82
C SER A 38 11.79 16.09 -10.05
N PHE A 39 11.86 17.22 -10.75
CA PHE A 39 13.08 17.99 -10.90
C PHE A 39 13.49 18.51 -9.50
N PRO A 40 14.80 18.52 -9.16
CA PRO A 40 15.22 18.89 -7.80
C PRO A 40 14.67 20.25 -7.33
N GLY A 41 13.99 20.24 -6.18
CA GLY A 41 13.37 21.42 -5.58
C GLY A 41 12.02 21.82 -6.19
N GLU A 42 11.51 21.05 -7.15
CA GLU A 42 10.20 21.23 -7.76
C GLU A 42 9.27 20.07 -7.40
N ARG A 43 7.96 20.26 -7.54
CA ARG A 43 6.96 19.23 -7.25
C ARG A 43 6.10 18.95 -8.48
N ALA A 44 6.27 17.77 -9.08
CA ALA A 44 5.43 17.29 -10.16
C ALA A 44 4.23 16.50 -9.60
N VAL A 45 3.03 16.80 -10.10
CA VAL A 45 1.79 16.12 -9.72
C VAL A 45 1.12 15.53 -10.96
N LEU A 46 1.00 14.21 -10.99
CA LEU A 46 0.28 13.45 -12.01
C LEU A 46 -1.19 13.35 -11.60
N ARG A 47 -2.05 14.11 -12.29
CA ARG A 47 -3.48 14.25 -12.00
C ARG A 47 -4.29 13.42 -13.00
N GLY A 48 -4.71 12.21 -12.61
CA GLY A 48 -5.42 11.25 -13.46
C GLY A 48 -5.01 9.81 -13.22
N LEU A 49 -5.48 8.91 -14.09
CA LEU A 49 -5.27 7.47 -13.97
C LEU A 49 -3.91 7.05 -14.53
N GLN A 50 -3.07 6.41 -13.70
CA GLN A 50 -1.73 5.95 -14.08
C GLN A 50 -1.70 4.42 -14.08
N ARG A 51 -1.69 3.81 -15.28
CA ARG A 51 -1.62 2.35 -15.46
C ARG A 51 -0.24 1.97 -16.00
N ILE A 52 0.57 1.38 -15.15
CA ILE A 52 1.96 1.02 -15.44
C ILE A 52 2.06 -0.50 -15.40
N THR A 53 2.37 -1.11 -16.53
CA THR A 53 2.44 -2.57 -16.66
C THR A 53 3.87 -3.01 -16.91
N ASP A 54 4.35 -3.99 -16.15
CA ASP A 54 5.66 -4.60 -16.25
C ASP A 54 6.86 -3.63 -16.12
N PRO A 55 6.90 -2.73 -15.11
CA PRO A 55 7.97 -1.73 -14.99
C PRO A 55 9.26 -2.28 -14.37
N ASP A 56 9.86 -3.30 -14.99
CA ASP A 56 11.08 -3.94 -14.50
C ASP A 56 12.18 -2.92 -14.15
N TYR A 57 12.59 -2.91 -12.89
CA TYR A 57 13.64 -2.06 -12.32
C TYR A 57 13.44 -0.56 -12.56
N TRP A 58 12.18 -0.10 -12.54
CA TRP A 58 11.86 1.32 -12.44
C TRP A 58 11.96 1.85 -11.01
N THR A 59 12.16 3.15 -10.88
CA THR A 59 12.09 3.87 -9.60
C THR A 59 11.27 5.13 -9.81
N PHE A 60 10.13 5.21 -9.16
CA PHE A 60 9.25 6.38 -9.10
C PHE A 60 9.51 7.06 -7.77
N SER A 61 10.06 8.28 -7.80
CA SER A 61 10.57 8.95 -6.60
C SER A 61 10.12 10.40 -6.55
N ASP A 62 9.66 10.88 -5.40
CA ASP A 62 9.31 12.29 -5.21
C ASP A 62 8.26 12.78 -6.23
N LEU A 63 7.15 12.03 -6.36
CA LEU A 63 6.04 12.35 -7.26
C LEU A 63 4.73 12.46 -6.49
N GLY A 64 3.86 13.39 -6.91
CA GLY A 64 2.48 13.44 -6.47
C GLY A 64 1.55 12.72 -7.43
N PHE A 65 0.56 11.98 -6.91
CA PHE A 65 -0.49 11.33 -7.67
C PHE A 65 -1.85 11.68 -7.08
N THR A 66 -2.74 12.22 -7.89
CA THR A 66 -4.07 12.64 -7.43
C THR A 66 -5.15 12.35 -8.45
N TRP A 67 -6.38 12.22 -7.95
CA TRP A 67 -7.52 11.94 -8.79
C TRP A 67 -7.87 13.11 -9.73
N ASN A 68 -8.50 12.77 -10.85
CA ASN A 68 -9.06 13.72 -11.81
C ASN A 68 -10.43 13.25 -12.31
N THR A 69 -10.41 12.48 -13.40
CA THR A 69 -11.57 11.88 -14.03
C THR A 69 -11.38 10.37 -14.10
N GLY A 70 -12.46 9.66 -13.89
CA GLY A 70 -12.49 8.21 -13.87
C GLY A 70 -13.81 7.72 -13.31
N THR A 71 -13.91 6.42 -13.17
CA THR A 71 -15.07 5.73 -12.60
C THR A 71 -14.66 5.01 -11.32
N TYR A 72 -15.62 4.78 -10.42
CA TYR A 72 -15.37 4.20 -9.11
C TYR A 72 -14.79 2.77 -9.17
N ASP A 73 -14.94 2.09 -10.31
CA ASP A 73 -14.43 0.74 -10.58
C ASP A 73 -12.98 0.71 -11.09
N GLN A 74 -12.35 1.89 -11.25
CA GLN A 74 -10.96 2.02 -11.65
C GLN A 74 -10.04 2.08 -10.42
N HIS A 75 -8.75 2.32 -10.68
CA HIS A 75 -7.71 2.55 -9.69
C HIS A 75 -6.96 3.80 -10.13
N MET A 76 -6.63 4.70 -9.20
CA MET A 76 -5.92 5.94 -9.53
C MET A 76 -4.53 5.61 -10.06
N VAL A 77 -3.73 4.88 -9.29
CA VAL A 77 -2.48 4.30 -9.78
C VAL A 77 -2.60 2.78 -9.74
N LYS A 78 -2.26 2.14 -10.86
CA LYS A 78 -2.21 0.68 -10.97
C LYS A 78 -0.85 0.27 -11.51
N VAL A 79 -0.09 -0.44 -10.68
CA VAL A 79 1.15 -1.11 -11.08
C VAL A 79 0.86 -2.60 -11.25
N THR A 80 1.06 -3.11 -12.45
CA THR A 80 0.78 -4.52 -12.78
C THR A 80 2.08 -5.23 -13.10
N ALA A 81 2.34 -6.38 -12.47
CA ALA A 81 3.54 -7.20 -12.69
C ALA A 81 4.86 -6.43 -12.47
N GLY A 82 5.92 -6.86 -13.15
CA GLY A 82 7.26 -6.27 -13.10
C GLY A 82 8.08 -6.70 -11.89
N THR A 83 9.39 -6.56 -12.03
CA THR A 83 10.39 -7.04 -11.08
C THR A 83 11.20 -5.88 -10.52
N GLY A 84 11.41 -5.86 -9.21
CA GLY A 84 12.39 -4.97 -8.58
C GLY A 84 12.04 -3.49 -8.66
N TRP A 85 10.83 -3.10 -9.05
CA TRP A 85 10.47 -1.68 -9.11
C TRP A 85 10.33 -1.07 -7.72
N ILE A 86 10.55 0.24 -7.63
CA ILE A 86 10.51 1.00 -6.39
C ILE A 86 9.57 2.20 -6.57
N VAL A 87 8.72 2.43 -5.58
CA VAL A 87 8.00 3.70 -5.36
C VAL A 87 8.48 4.27 -4.03
N GLU A 88 8.97 5.50 -4.04
CA GLU A 88 9.47 6.15 -2.84
C GLU A 88 9.25 7.66 -2.77
N TYR A 89 9.25 8.22 -1.56
CA TYR A 89 9.09 9.67 -1.32
C TYR A 89 7.87 10.28 -2.03
N SER A 90 6.87 9.47 -2.35
CA SER A 90 5.76 9.88 -3.21
C SER A 90 4.50 10.10 -2.38
N GLU A 91 3.59 10.92 -2.89
CA GLU A 91 2.31 11.21 -2.25
C GLU A 91 1.17 10.77 -3.17
N PHE A 92 0.20 10.06 -2.62
CA PHE A 92 -1.00 9.62 -3.31
C PHE A 92 -2.22 10.10 -2.53
N TRP A 93 -3.16 10.78 -3.18
CA TRP A 93 -4.33 11.27 -2.47
C TRP A 93 -5.61 11.38 -3.31
N GLU A 94 -6.73 11.47 -2.59
CA GLU A 94 -8.05 11.81 -3.14
C GLU A 94 -8.61 10.82 -4.17
N ALA A 95 -8.14 9.57 -4.21
CA ALA A 95 -8.73 8.60 -5.12
C ALA A 95 -10.24 8.43 -4.85
N GLN A 96 -11.04 8.57 -5.91
CA GLN A 96 -12.48 8.31 -5.91
C GLN A 96 -12.78 6.91 -6.49
N SER A 97 -11.90 5.95 -6.20
CA SER A 97 -11.83 4.65 -6.87
C SER A 97 -11.62 3.52 -5.86
N PHE A 98 -11.31 2.31 -6.34
CA PHE A 98 -11.00 1.20 -5.43
C PHE A 98 -9.79 1.46 -4.53
N ALA A 99 -8.78 2.18 -5.02
CA ALA A 99 -7.63 2.56 -4.20
C ALA A 99 -6.84 3.75 -4.77
N ASP A 100 -6.03 4.40 -3.92
CA ASP A 100 -4.99 5.32 -4.39
C ASP A 100 -3.94 4.57 -5.23
N LEU A 101 -3.48 3.43 -4.72
CA LEU A 101 -2.55 2.53 -5.40
C LEU A 101 -3.06 1.08 -5.37
N LEU A 102 -3.12 0.46 -6.55
CA LEU A 102 -3.26 -0.98 -6.73
C LEU A 102 -1.94 -1.58 -7.22
N ILE A 103 -1.49 -2.62 -6.54
CA ILE A 103 -0.44 -3.54 -7.00
C ILE A 103 -1.11 -4.84 -7.43
N ALA A 104 -0.91 -5.26 -8.68
CA ALA A 104 -1.66 -6.38 -9.27
C ALA A 104 -0.80 -7.38 -10.04
N SER A 105 -1.24 -8.64 -10.06
CA SER A 105 -0.73 -9.64 -11.01
C SER A 105 -1.40 -9.51 -12.39
N SER A 106 -0.78 -10.12 -13.39
CA SER A 106 -1.32 -10.29 -14.75
C SER A 106 -1.18 -11.73 -15.21
N SER A 107 -2.18 -12.25 -15.91
CA SER A 107 -2.05 -13.53 -16.62
C SER A 107 -1.07 -13.47 -17.80
N THR A 108 -0.82 -12.27 -18.34
CA THR A 108 0.09 -12.03 -19.47
C THR A 108 1.51 -11.75 -19.00
N TYR A 109 1.68 -10.91 -17.98
CA TYR A 109 2.99 -10.44 -17.52
C TYR A 109 3.46 -11.13 -16.24
N GLY A 110 2.63 -11.97 -15.63
CA GLY A 110 2.92 -12.62 -14.36
C GLY A 110 2.65 -11.73 -13.13
N PRO A 111 3.09 -12.19 -11.95
CA PRO A 111 2.97 -11.42 -10.71
C PRO A 111 4.07 -10.35 -10.58
N PRO A 112 3.89 -9.34 -9.73
CA PRO A 112 4.98 -8.45 -9.35
C PRO A 112 5.96 -9.19 -8.43
N MET A 113 7.27 -8.95 -8.62
CA MET A 113 8.35 -9.63 -7.90
C MET A 113 9.32 -8.61 -7.30
N ASP A 114 9.79 -8.84 -6.06
CA ASP A 114 10.80 -8.03 -5.37
C ASP A 114 10.57 -6.51 -5.38
N TRP A 115 9.31 -6.09 -5.35
CA TRP A 115 8.94 -4.67 -5.44
C TRP A 115 9.03 -3.98 -4.08
N THR A 116 9.15 -2.65 -4.09
CA THR A 116 9.21 -1.84 -2.86
C THR A 116 8.32 -0.61 -2.96
N LEU A 117 7.48 -0.39 -1.95
CA LEU A 117 6.83 0.87 -1.65
C LEU A 117 7.38 1.38 -0.32
N ARG A 118 8.10 2.49 -0.33
CA ARG A 118 8.69 3.03 0.90
C ARG A 118 8.59 4.52 1.03
N THR A 119 8.68 5.01 2.25
CA THR A 119 8.86 6.44 2.50
C THR A 119 7.82 7.33 1.78
N SER A 120 6.60 6.82 1.56
CA SER A 120 5.52 7.50 0.83
C SER A 120 4.34 7.84 1.75
N TYR A 121 3.46 8.74 1.29
CA TYR A 121 2.17 9.06 1.89
C TYR A 121 1.06 8.55 0.99
N LEU A 122 0.09 7.83 1.54
CA LEU A 122 -1.15 7.53 0.84
C LEU A 122 -2.31 7.97 1.73
N ARG A 123 -3.17 8.88 1.25
CA ARG A 123 -4.16 9.51 2.13
C ARG A 123 -5.46 9.92 1.47
N ASP A 124 -6.46 10.14 2.31
CA ASP A 124 -7.68 10.87 1.99
C ASP A 124 -8.40 10.29 0.77
N THR A 125 -8.61 8.97 0.76
CA THR A 125 -9.50 8.39 -0.25
C THR A 125 -10.91 8.92 0.00
N ILE A 126 -11.52 9.52 -1.03
CA ILE A 126 -12.84 10.15 -0.87
C ILE A 126 -13.93 9.07 -0.84
N GLY A 127 -13.68 7.98 -1.55
CA GLY A 127 -14.62 6.89 -1.76
C GLY A 127 -15.77 7.22 -2.70
N GLY A 128 -16.26 6.19 -3.39
CA GLY A 128 -17.46 6.26 -4.23
C GLY A 128 -18.72 5.97 -3.41
N GLU A 129 -19.89 6.32 -3.97
CA GLU A 129 -21.18 6.07 -3.31
C GLU A 129 -21.34 4.60 -2.88
N LEU A 130 -21.54 4.42 -1.57
CA LEU A 130 -22.15 3.29 -0.86
C LEU A 130 -21.68 1.89 -1.31
N ASN A 131 -20.68 1.35 -0.60
CA ASN A 131 -20.60 -0.02 -0.06
C ASN A 131 -19.13 -0.36 0.36
N ASP A 132 -18.83 -0.14 1.64
CA ASP A 132 -17.99 -0.85 2.62
C ASP A 132 -16.66 -1.60 2.28
N ALA A 133 -16.25 -1.77 1.02
CA ALA A 133 -15.09 -2.60 0.69
C ALA A 133 -14.21 -2.02 -0.43
N ARG A 134 -14.20 -0.70 -0.58
CA ARG A 134 -13.49 0.04 -1.63
C ARG A 134 -12.74 1.23 -1.02
N SER A 135 -12.07 2.04 -1.83
CA SER A 135 -11.42 3.27 -1.36
C SER A 135 -10.26 3.00 -0.39
N HIS A 136 -9.44 2.00 -0.68
CA HIS A 136 -8.25 1.71 0.11
C HIS A 136 -7.12 2.70 -0.20
N ASN A 137 -6.26 3.07 0.74
CA ASN A 137 -5.05 3.79 0.33
C ASN A 137 -4.17 2.86 -0.53
N LEU A 138 -3.93 1.64 -0.05
CA LEU A 138 -3.23 0.61 -0.80
C LEU A 138 -4.02 -0.68 -0.88
N TYR A 139 -4.17 -1.19 -2.11
CA TYR A 139 -4.63 -2.54 -2.36
C TYR A 139 -3.52 -3.36 -3.04
N VAL A 140 -3.13 -4.47 -2.43
CA VAL A 140 -2.27 -5.48 -3.05
C VAL A 140 -3.13 -6.70 -3.38
N ASN A 141 -3.29 -6.95 -4.68
CA ASN A 141 -3.96 -8.10 -5.26
C ASN A 141 -3.02 -8.78 -6.26
N ALA A 142 -1.98 -9.40 -5.71
CA ALA A 142 -0.83 -9.89 -6.44
C ALA A 142 -0.61 -11.40 -6.18
N PRO A 143 -1.54 -12.28 -6.60
CA PRO A 143 -1.35 -13.71 -6.44
C PRO A 143 -0.11 -14.21 -7.15
N GLY A 144 0.65 -15.06 -6.45
CA GLY A 144 1.94 -15.57 -6.91
C GLY A 144 3.12 -14.59 -6.76
N SER A 145 2.94 -13.44 -6.10
CA SER A 145 4.07 -12.55 -5.80
C SER A 145 5.14 -13.28 -4.99
N THR A 146 6.40 -13.12 -5.40
CA THR A 146 7.55 -13.78 -4.76
C THR A 146 8.31 -12.87 -3.81
N GLY A 147 7.83 -11.65 -3.60
CA GLY A 147 8.47 -10.68 -2.72
C GLY A 147 7.88 -9.29 -2.89
N GLY A 148 7.58 -8.64 -1.78
CA GLY A 148 7.15 -7.25 -1.72
C GLY A 148 7.52 -6.61 -0.40
N LEU A 149 7.93 -5.34 -0.43
CA LEU A 149 8.26 -4.58 0.77
C LEU A 149 7.43 -3.30 0.83
N ILE A 150 6.60 -3.19 1.87
CA ILE A 150 5.89 -1.97 2.25
C ILE A 150 6.53 -1.48 3.54
N GLU A 151 7.37 -0.46 3.46
CA GLU A 151 8.05 0.04 4.66
C GLU A 151 8.05 1.54 4.79
N ARG A 152 7.98 2.01 6.03
CA ARG A 152 8.20 3.42 6.31
C ARG A 152 7.23 4.36 5.59
N ASN A 153 6.00 3.93 5.37
CA ASN A 153 4.94 4.75 4.78
C ASN A 153 4.01 5.29 5.86
N VAL A 154 3.31 6.38 5.52
CA VAL A 154 2.14 6.84 6.27
C VAL A 154 0.91 6.55 5.42
N PHE A 155 -0.09 5.95 6.03
CA PHE A 155 -1.41 5.76 5.45
C PHE A 155 -2.44 6.42 6.36
N ALA A 156 -3.24 7.33 5.82
CA ALA A 156 -4.17 8.10 6.64
C ALA A 156 -5.51 8.33 5.93
N ASN A 157 -6.59 8.24 6.70
CA ASN A 157 -7.94 8.62 6.29
C ASN A 157 -8.41 7.83 5.05
N ALA A 158 -8.86 6.61 5.32
CA ALA A 158 -9.60 5.79 4.37
C ALA A 158 -11.06 5.62 4.84
N PRO A 159 -11.88 6.70 4.82
CA PRO A 159 -13.20 6.79 5.47
C PRO A 159 -14.25 5.82 4.92
N ASN A 160 -14.03 5.27 3.72
CA ASN A 160 -14.91 4.26 3.12
C ASN A 160 -14.21 2.90 2.93
N GLY A 161 -12.97 2.77 3.42
CA GLY A 161 -12.07 1.67 3.09
C GLY A 161 -11.16 1.23 4.23
N ASN A 162 -9.95 0.84 3.86
CA ASN A 162 -8.89 0.41 4.77
C ASN A 162 -7.61 1.04 4.27
N ASN A 163 -6.68 1.36 5.16
CA ASN A 163 -5.41 1.92 4.75
C ASN A 163 -4.59 0.92 3.92
N LEU A 164 -4.63 -0.36 4.29
CA LEU A 164 -4.01 -1.43 3.54
C LEU A 164 -4.96 -2.63 3.40
N LYS A 165 -5.09 -3.15 2.19
CA LYS A 165 -5.67 -4.46 1.93
C LYS A 165 -4.68 -5.35 1.20
N ILE A 166 -4.40 -6.53 1.75
CA ILE A 166 -3.65 -7.62 1.12
C ILE A 166 -4.60 -8.80 0.99
N ALA A 167 -5.14 -9.01 -0.20
CA ALA A 167 -6.12 -10.06 -0.45
C ALA A 167 -6.08 -10.47 -1.93
N GLY A 168 -6.76 -11.57 -2.24
CA GLY A 168 -7.02 -11.95 -3.63
C GLY A 168 -8.18 -11.17 -4.25
N SER A 169 -8.53 -11.55 -5.47
CA SER A 169 -9.75 -11.13 -6.16
C SER A 169 -11.03 -11.41 -5.36
N SER A 170 -12.13 -10.81 -5.80
CA SER A 170 -13.44 -10.96 -5.16
C SER A 170 -14.01 -12.38 -5.23
N SER A 171 -13.46 -13.29 -6.06
CA SER A 171 -13.87 -14.70 -6.05
C SER A 171 -13.36 -15.43 -4.81
N GLY A 172 -12.36 -14.87 -4.11
CA GLY A 172 -11.72 -15.51 -2.96
C GLY A 172 -10.91 -16.76 -3.31
N THR A 173 -10.65 -17.03 -4.59
CA THR A 173 -9.94 -18.24 -5.04
C THR A 173 -8.42 -18.04 -5.16
N ASP A 174 -7.93 -16.87 -4.78
CA ASP A 174 -6.54 -16.44 -4.88
C ASP A 174 -6.16 -15.58 -3.65
N GLY A 175 -4.88 -15.23 -3.54
CA GLY A 175 -4.33 -14.55 -2.38
C GLY A 175 -2.98 -13.94 -2.70
N THR A 176 -2.64 -12.83 -2.04
CA THR A 176 -1.33 -12.18 -2.21
C THR A 176 -0.32 -12.80 -1.26
N ASP A 177 0.88 -13.09 -1.77
CA ASP A 177 1.87 -13.84 -1.02
C ASP A 177 3.18 -13.07 -0.83
N ASN A 178 3.95 -13.43 0.21
CA ASN A 178 5.33 -13.00 0.42
C ASN A 178 5.53 -11.47 0.55
N VAL A 179 4.55 -10.75 1.10
CA VAL A 179 4.67 -9.30 1.36
C VAL A 179 5.10 -9.04 2.80
N THR A 180 6.15 -8.24 2.96
CA THR A 180 6.58 -7.70 4.26
C THR A 180 6.09 -6.26 4.44
N VAL A 181 5.38 -6.02 5.53
CA VAL A 181 4.80 -4.73 5.92
C VAL A 181 5.40 -4.31 7.26
N ARG A 182 6.29 -3.33 7.24
CA ARG A 182 7.03 -2.95 8.45
C ARG A 182 7.27 -1.46 8.63
N TYR A 183 7.32 -1.00 9.87
CA TYR A 183 7.62 0.40 10.18
C TYR A 183 6.68 1.37 9.46
N ASN A 184 5.41 1.02 9.23
CA ASN A 184 4.41 1.94 8.67
C ASN A 184 3.52 2.52 9.77
N THR A 185 2.95 3.69 9.51
CA THR A 185 1.96 4.33 10.38
C THR A 185 0.61 4.33 9.67
N PHE A 186 -0.41 3.72 10.27
CA PHE A 186 -1.77 3.63 9.76
C PHE A 186 -2.72 4.40 10.67
N LEU A 187 -3.53 5.30 10.10
CA LEU A 187 -4.46 6.14 10.84
C LEU A 187 -5.83 6.21 10.17
N ASN A 188 -6.92 6.10 10.94
CA ASN A 188 -8.29 6.38 10.49
C ASN A 188 -8.74 5.57 9.25
N GLY A 189 -8.59 4.25 9.31
CA GLY A 189 -9.33 3.36 8.41
C GLY A 189 -10.81 3.24 8.83
N HIS A 190 -11.71 2.91 7.92
CA HIS A 190 -13.14 2.72 8.27
C HIS A 190 -13.35 1.38 8.98
N GLN A 191 -13.19 0.25 8.27
CA GLN A 191 -13.46 -1.06 8.86
C GLN A 191 -12.28 -1.54 9.70
N ALA A 192 -11.10 -1.59 9.11
CA ALA A 192 -9.84 -1.82 9.76
C ALA A 192 -8.77 -0.93 9.14
N ASN A 193 -7.65 -0.77 9.83
CA ASN A 193 -6.48 -0.16 9.20
C ASN A 193 -5.86 -1.12 8.19
N VAL A 194 -5.72 -2.40 8.57
CA VAL A 194 -5.14 -3.44 7.71
C VAL A 194 -6.12 -4.59 7.54
N VAL A 195 -6.35 -5.00 6.30
CA VAL A 195 -7.08 -6.22 5.95
C VAL A 195 -6.12 -7.22 5.32
N LEU A 196 -6.16 -8.45 5.83
CA LEU A 196 -5.50 -9.61 5.24
C LEU A 196 -6.57 -10.66 4.94
N GLY A 197 -6.62 -11.22 3.74
CA GLY A 197 -7.73 -12.10 3.40
C GLY A 197 -7.52 -13.08 2.25
N ASN A 198 -8.54 -13.93 2.06
CA ASN A 198 -8.58 -15.00 1.05
C ASN A 198 -7.40 -15.97 1.21
N LEU A 199 -6.77 -16.41 0.11
CA LEU A 199 -5.64 -17.33 0.15
C LEU A 199 -4.29 -16.64 0.44
N ALA A 200 -4.27 -15.41 0.94
CA ALA A 200 -3.02 -14.68 1.16
C ALA A 200 -2.10 -15.47 2.10
N ASP A 201 -0.85 -15.71 1.70
CA ASP A 201 0.08 -16.61 2.40
C ASP A 201 1.45 -15.96 2.68
N ASN A 202 2.08 -16.36 3.78
CA ASN A 202 3.45 -15.94 4.13
C ASN A 202 3.68 -14.41 4.17
N ASN A 203 2.65 -13.63 4.55
CA ASN A 203 2.79 -12.19 4.72
C ASN A 203 3.23 -11.84 6.15
N GLN A 204 4.09 -10.84 6.29
CA GLN A 204 4.65 -10.44 7.59
C GLN A 204 4.31 -8.99 7.92
N PHE A 205 3.80 -8.74 9.12
CA PHE A 205 3.43 -7.42 9.62
C PHE A 205 4.12 -7.15 10.95
N TYR A 206 5.09 -6.23 10.98
CA TYR A 206 5.77 -5.93 12.23
C TYR A 206 6.25 -4.50 12.39
N ARG A 207 6.31 -4.05 13.65
CA ARG A 207 6.74 -2.72 14.05
C ARG A 207 5.99 -1.61 13.34
N ASN A 208 4.71 -1.83 13.04
CA ASN A 208 3.82 -0.78 12.54
C ASN A 208 3.13 -0.07 13.71
N ILE A 209 2.72 1.19 13.51
CA ILE A 209 1.82 1.93 14.40
C ILE A 209 0.44 1.93 13.73
N ILE A 210 -0.59 1.53 14.46
CA ILE A 210 -1.96 1.47 13.98
C ILE A 210 -2.87 2.22 14.95
N VAL A 211 -3.42 3.35 14.52
CA VAL A 211 -4.17 4.25 15.39
C VAL A 211 -5.54 4.50 14.81
N ALA A 212 -6.58 4.51 15.66
CA ALA A 212 -7.93 4.96 15.38
C ALA A 212 -8.62 4.34 14.14
N ASN A 213 -9.79 3.74 14.33
CA ASN A 213 -10.64 3.34 13.22
C ASN A 213 -12.10 3.20 13.60
N ASP A 214 -12.98 3.52 12.66
CA ASP A 214 -14.42 3.71 12.93
C ASP A 214 -15.11 2.44 13.44
N ARG A 215 -14.72 1.26 12.95
CA ARG A 215 -15.26 -0.04 13.39
C ARG A 215 -14.38 -0.81 14.38
N GLY A 216 -13.23 -0.26 14.77
CA GLY A 216 -12.49 -0.68 15.96
C GLY A 216 -11.55 -1.89 15.84
N TRP A 217 -11.02 -2.28 14.69
CA TRP A 217 -9.93 -3.27 14.59
C TRP A 217 -8.66 -2.74 13.91
N ALA A 218 -7.48 -2.95 14.52
CA ALA A 218 -6.21 -2.63 13.86
C ALA A 218 -5.97 -3.54 12.64
N PHE A 219 -6.22 -4.84 12.79
CA PHE A 219 -6.22 -5.84 11.72
C PHE A 219 -7.57 -6.54 11.59
N ARG A 220 -7.99 -6.81 10.36
CA ARG A 220 -9.10 -7.71 10.04
C ARG A 220 -8.61 -8.87 9.16
N LEU A 221 -8.77 -10.09 9.64
CA LEU A 221 -8.55 -11.32 8.87
C LEU A 221 -9.87 -11.70 8.19
N TYR A 222 -9.98 -11.39 6.89
CA TYR A 222 -11.20 -11.53 6.10
C TYR A 222 -11.15 -12.78 5.21
N ASP A 223 -11.92 -13.81 5.54
CA ASP A 223 -11.90 -15.11 4.84
C ASP A 223 -10.46 -15.64 4.61
N LEU A 224 -9.59 -15.42 5.61
CA LEU A 224 -8.19 -15.80 5.50
C LEU A 224 -8.06 -17.31 5.63
N ARG A 225 -7.60 -17.93 4.54
CA ARG A 225 -7.37 -19.37 4.39
C ARG A 225 -5.91 -19.70 4.09
N GLY A 226 -5.13 -18.73 3.62
CA GLY A 226 -3.67 -18.89 3.48
C GLY A 226 -2.98 -18.98 4.84
N ALA A 227 -1.86 -19.70 4.87
CA ALA A 227 -1.08 -20.01 6.06
C ALA A 227 0.12 -19.06 6.20
N SER A 228 0.93 -19.29 7.22
CA SER A 228 2.24 -18.63 7.45
C SER A 228 2.24 -17.10 7.55
N ASN A 229 1.08 -16.45 7.53
CA ASN A 229 0.97 -15.03 7.81
C ASN A 229 1.33 -14.76 9.27
N ARG A 230 2.02 -13.65 9.54
CA ARG A 230 2.45 -13.29 10.89
C ARG A 230 2.25 -11.80 11.15
N VAL A 231 1.57 -11.51 12.25
CA VAL A 231 1.44 -10.18 12.83
C VAL A 231 2.21 -10.20 14.15
N THR A 232 3.33 -9.50 14.25
CA THR A 232 4.22 -9.50 15.44
C THR A 232 4.70 -8.09 15.75
N ASN A 233 4.93 -7.77 17.02
CA ASN A 233 5.56 -6.51 17.41
C ASN A 233 4.92 -5.26 16.78
N ASN A 234 3.59 -5.16 16.68
CA ASN A 234 2.94 -3.92 16.24
C ASN A 234 2.43 -3.16 17.46
N LEU A 235 2.33 -1.84 17.30
CA LEU A 235 1.72 -0.96 18.27
C LEU A 235 0.34 -0.57 17.75
N TRP A 236 -0.68 -0.69 18.59
CA TRP A 236 -1.99 -0.14 18.29
C TRP A 236 -2.52 0.74 19.41
N TRP A 237 -3.36 1.70 19.04
CA TRP A 237 -4.01 2.61 19.97
C TRP A 237 -5.36 3.06 19.43
N ASP A 238 -6.36 3.15 20.31
CA ASP A 238 -7.70 3.64 19.94
C ASP A 238 -8.37 2.88 18.77
N SER A 239 -7.95 1.65 18.55
CA SER A 239 -8.69 0.65 17.79
C SER A 239 -9.42 -0.22 18.82
N GLY A 240 -10.72 -0.43 18.69
CA GLY A 240 -11.55 -1.31 19.55
C GLY A 240 -11.10 -2.79 19.72
N GLY A 241 -9.89 -3.14 19.23
CA GLY A 241 -9.25 -4.45 19.27
C GLY A 241 -8.01 -4.50 18.36
N GLY A 242 -7.07 -5.39 18.69
CA GLY A 242 -5.85 -5.58 17.90
C GLY A 242 -6.10 -6.34 16.59
N VAL A 243 -6.62 -7.57 16.68
CA VAL A 243 -6.88 -8.42 15.51
C VAL A 243 -8.28 -8.98 15.60
N PHE A 244 -9.08 -8.75 14.57
CA PHE A 244 -10.40 -9.35 14.40
C PHE A 244 -10.37 -10.43 13.33
N CYS A 245 -10.90 -11.59 13.70
CA CYS A 245 -10.98 -12.76 12.84
C CYS A 245 -12.44 -12.97 12.47
N SER A 246 -12.80 -12.64 11.23
CA SER A 246 -14.17 -12.80 10.74
C SER A 246 -14.50 -14.26 10.39
N ASP A 247 -15.80 -14.55 10.27
CA ASP A 247 -16.48 -15.86 10.31
C ASP A 247 -15.92 -17.04 9.49
N TYR A 248 -14.95 -16.85 8.59
CA TYR A 248 -14.29 -17.93 7.83
C TYR A 248 -12.77 -18.02 7.99
N ALA A 249 -12.12 -17.02 8.61
CA ALA A 249 -10.77 -17.24 9.12
C ALA A 249 -10.92 -18.24 10.26
N SER A 250 -10.70 -19.53 9.98
CA SER A 250 -10.96 -20.58 10.97
C SER A 250 -10.36 -20.17 12.31
N ALA A 251 -11.07 -20.41 13.42
CA ALA A 251 -10.58 -20.11 14.76
C ALA A 251 -9.18 -20.72 15.04
N VAL A 252 -8.74 -21.66 14.20
CA VAL A 252 -7.41 -22.27 14.15
C VAL A 252 -6.33 -21.35 13.54
N LEU A 253 -6.64 -20.62 12.47
CA LEU A 253 -5.67 -19.75 11.79
C LEU A 253 -5.42 -18.45 12.58
N CYS A 254 -6.45 -17.94 13.25
CA CYS A 254 -6.36 -16.66 13.95
C CYS A 254 -5.21 -16.61 14.99
N PRO A 255 -5.07 -17.58 15.93
CA PRO A 255 -3.92 -17.62 16.84
C PRO A 255 -2.58 -17.83 16.14
N ALA A 256 -2.56 -18.55 15.00
CA ALA A 256 -1.33 -18.81 14.24
C ALA A 256 -0.81 -17.54 13.55
N VAL A 257 -1.72 -16.62 13.19
CA VAL A 257 -1.39 -15.33 12.57
C VAL A 257 -0.92 -14.32 13.60
N VAL A 258 -1.55 -14.27 14.77
CA VAL A 258 -1.18 -13.32 15.83
C VAL A 258 0.00 -13.85 16.62
N GLY A 259 1.19 -13.35 16.28
CA GLY A 259 2.40 -13.60 17.06
C GLY A 259 2.54 -12.66 18.25
N THR A 260 3.70 -12.72 18.91
CA THR A 260 3.98 -12.01 20.17
C THR A 260 4.39 -10.54 19.98
N GLY A 261 4.49 -9.82 21.10
CA GLY A 261 5.09 -8.48 21.17
C GLY A 261 4.17 -7.32 20.76
N GLN A 262 2.86 -7.56 20.63
CA GLN A 262 1.90 -6.50 20.38
C GLN A 262 1.84 -5.53 21.57
N VAL A 263 1.75 -4.23 21.28
CA VAL A 263 1.74 -3.18 22.29
C VAL A 263 0.49 -2.33 22.12
N ALA A 264 -0.36 -2.28 23.14
CA ALA A 264 -1.47 -1.33 23.20
C ALA A 264 -1.01 -0.07 23.93
N HIS A 265 -0.60 0.97 23.20
CA HIS A 265 0.01 2.17 23.80
C HIS A 265 -0.24 3.41 22.95
N ASN A 266 -0.58 4.54 23.57
CA ASN A 266 -0.77 5.79 22.86
C ASN A 266 0.57 6.29 22.29
N PRO A 267 0.75 6.34 20.96
CA PRO A 267 1.99 6.81 20.37
C PRO A 267 2.22 8.32 20.55
N LEU A 268 1.19 9.09 20.92
CA LEU A 268 1.21 10.55 20.99
C LEU A 268 1.70 11.12 19.65
N LEU A 269 1.03 10.78 18.55
CA LEU A 269 1.41 11.29 17.22
C LEU A 269 1.28 12.82 17.19
N ASP A 270 2.30 13.50 16.66
CA ASP A 270 2.20 14.93 16.33
C ASP A 270 1.51 15.16 14.97
N THR A 271 1.49 16.41 14.52
CA THR A 271 0.86 16.81 13.24
C THR A 271 1.55 16.23 11.99
N THR A 272 2.71 15.60 12.14
CA THR A 272 3.46 14.92 11.07
C THR A 272 3.45 13.40 11.22
N TYR A 273 2.61 12.88 12.13
CA TYR A 273 2.51 11.46 12.45
C TYR A 273 3.79 10.87 13.09
N HIS A 274 4.61 11.72 13.72
CA HIS A 274 5.76 11.29 14.50
C HIS A 274 5.32 11.03 15.96
N PRO A 275 5.56 9.83 16.52
CA PRO A 275 5.24 9.49 17.90
C PRO A 275 6.17 10.24 18.85
N GLN A 276 5.55 10.89 19.82
CA GLN A 276 6.28 11.53 20.92
C GLN A 276 6.54 10.56 22.07
N SER A 277 5.86 9.41 22.12
CA SER A 277 6.12 8.38 23.12
C SER A 277 7.39 7.58 22.83
N LEU A 278 8.29 7.46 23.81
CA LEU A 278 9.54 6.67 23.70
C LEU A 278 9.29 5.22 23.26
N ILE A 279 8.22 4.58 23.77
CA ILE A 279 7.88 3.19 23.41
C ILE A 279 7.55 3.08 21.91
N ALA A 280 6.96 4.12 21.33
CA ALA A 280 6.49 4.11 19.95
C ALA A 280 7.57 4.54 18.93
N GLN A 281 8.71 5.08 19.36
CA GLN A 281 9.79 5.54 18.47
C GLN A 281 10.45 4.40 17.67
N ASP A 282 10.35 3.17 18.17
CA ASP A 282 10.86 1.95 17.50
C ASP A 282 9.89 1.35 16.46
N TYR A 283 8.75 2.02 16.20
CA TYR A 283 7.64 1.56 15.37
C TYR A 283 7.29 2.60 14.32
N GLY A 284 6.71 2.23 13.19
CA GLY A 284 6.18 3.19 12.22
C GLY A 284 7.24 4.03 11.49
N ARG A 285 6.75 5.02 10.73
CA ARG A 285 7.56 6.08 10.11
C ARG A 285 6.95 7.44 10.35
N PHE A 286 7.83 8.42 10.30
CA PHE A 286 7.65 9.76 10.81
C PHE A 286 8.17 10.75 9.78
N GLY A 287 7.39 11.81 9.51
CA GLY A 287 7.80 12.95 8.70
C GLY A 287 7.82 12.76 7.18
N PHE A 288 7.71 13.89 6.47
CA PHE A 288 8.06 14.10 5.06
C PHE A 288 9.36 14.87 4.96
#